data_AF-W5WJS6-F1
#
_entry.id   AF-W5WJS6-F1
#
_cell.length_a   1.000
_cell.length_b   1.000
_cell.length_c   1.000
_cell.angle_alpha   90.00
_cell.angle_beta   90.00
_cell.angle_gamma   90.00
#
_symmetry.space_group_name_H-M   'P 1'
#
loop_
_entity.id
_entity.type
_entity.pdbx_description
1 polymer ?
#
loop_
_entity_poly.entity_id
_entity_poly.type
_entity_poly.pdbx_seq_one_letter_code
_entity_poly.pdbx_strand_id
1 'polypeptide(L)' 'MMEPTKPRTAEDWTDSLIRYRHLAAEVLATHQRANAQCVVCGQQWPCKAACAAEFVLEL' A
#
# COMPACT_ATOMS: atom_id res chain seq x y z
N MET A 1 11.62 5.75 29.72
CA MET A 1 11.47 7.16 29.26
C MET A 1 10.90 7.09 27.85
N MET A 2 9.71 7.64 27.60
CA MET A 2 9.18 7.74 26.24
C MET A 2 9.74 9.02 25.63
N GLU A 3 10.46 8.90 24.51
CA GLU A 3 10.95 10.07 23.77
C GLU A 3 9.75 10.84 23.20
N PRO A 4 9.70 12.18 23.32
CA PRO A 4 8.64 12.97 22.73
C PRO A 4 8.73 12.88 21.21
N THR A 5 7.75 12.26 20.58
CA THR A 5 7.60 12.25 19.12
C THR A 5 7.39 13.67 18.65
N LYS A 6 8.38 14.21 17.93
CA LYS A 6 8.29 15.54 17.29
C LYS A 6 6.99 15.61 16.48
N PRO A 7 6.19 16.68 16.59
CA PRO A 7 4.99 16.83 15.78
C PRO A 7 5.39 16.88 14.31
N ARG A 8 4.77 16.01 13.50
CA ARG A 8 4.97 15.95 12.06
C ARG A 8 4.49 17.24 11.42
N THR A 9 5.27 17.79 10.51
CA THR A 9 4.86 18.95 9.72
C THR A 9 3.84 18.54 8.65
N ALA A 10 3.14 19.51 8.07
CA ALA A 10 2.26 19.24 6.93
C ALA A 10 3.04 18.65 5.74
N GLU A 11 4.28 19.09 5.53
CA GLU A 11 5.18 18.55 4.50
C GLU A 11 5.50 17.08 4.75
N ASP A 12 5.79 16.71 6.01
CA ASP A 12 6.03 15.31 6.39
C ASP A 12 4.82 14.41 6.08
N TRP A 13 3.60 14.94 6.21
CA TRP A 13 2.38 14.22 5.87
C TRP A 13 2.20 14.06 4.37
N THR A 14 2.35 15.14 3.61
CA THR A 14 2.27 15.13 2.14
C THR A 14 3.25 14.11 1.56
N ASP A 15 4.50 14.13 2.00
CA ASP A 15 5.52 13.20 1.54
C ASP A 15 5.18 11.74 1.88
N SER A 16 4.62 11.50 3.07
CA SER A 16 4.15 10.16 3.42
C SER A 16 3.00 9.70 2.55
N LEU A 17 2.03 10.57 2.25
CA LEU A 17 0.90 10.21 1.39
C LEU A 17 1.37 9.90 -0.04
N ILE A 18 2.32 10.67 -0.57
CA ILE A 18 2.94 10.40 -1.88
C ILE A 18 3.64 9.03 -1.85
N ARG A 19 4.46 8.76 -0.82
CA ARG A 19 5.10 7.44 -0.66
C ARG A 19 4.09 6.31 -0.59
N TYR A 20 2.99 6.47 0.17
CA TYR A 20 1.95 5.45 0.27
C TYR A 20 1.27 5.18 -1.08
N ARG A 21 1.00 6.22 -1.88
CA ARG A 21 0.44 6.06 -3.23
C ARG A 21 1.40 5.33 -4.17
N HIS A 22 2.70 5.64 -4.14
CA HIS A 22 3.70 4.91 -4.93
C HIS A 22 3.79 3.43 -4.51
N LEU A 23 3.83 3.15 -3.21
CA LEU A 23 3.85 1.77 -2.72
C LEU A 23 2.58 1.00 -3.13
N ALA A 24 1.41 1.63 -3.12
CA ALA A 24 0.19 1.00 -3.60
C ALA A 24 0.28 0.65 -5.10
N ALA A 25 0.82 1.54 -5.92
CA ALA A 25 1.03 1.26 -7.34
C ALA A 25 1.99 0.08 -7.58
N GLU A 26 3.09 0.01 -6.82
CA GLU A 26 4.03 -1.11 -6.85
C GLU A 26 3.37 -2.43 -6.40
N VAL A 27 2.51 -2.39 -5.38
CA VAL A 27 1.75 -3.55 -4.92
C VAL A 27 0.85 -4.06 -6.04
N LEU A 28 0.11 -3.22 -6.77
CA LEU A 28 -0.72 -3.68 -7.89
C LEU A 28 0.10 -4.18 -9.08
N ALA A 29 1.25 -3.57 -9.34
CA ALA A 29 2.15 -4.05 -10.38
C ALA A 29 2.71 -5.44 -10.06
N THR A 30 2.93 -5.74 -8.78
CA THR A 30 3.60 -6.97 -8.31
C THR A 30 2.60 -8.08 -7.99
N HIS A 31 1.54 -7.78 -7.23
CA HIS A 31 0.48 -8.71 -6.90
C HIS A 31 -0.43 -8.85 -8.11
N GLN A 32 -0.16 -9.86 -8.94
CA GLN A 32 -0.97 -10.16 -10.12
C GLN A 32 -1.80 -11.44 -9.91
N ARG A 33 -2.89 -11.53 -10.67
CA ARG A 33 -3.75 -12.71 -10.73
C ARG A 33 -3.15 -13.78 -11.62
N ALA A 34 -3.00 -15.01 -11.11
CA ALA A 34 -2.85 -16.21 -11.91
C ALA A 34 -3.96 -17.21 -11.54
N ASN A 35 -4.77 -17.61 -12.54
CA ASN A 35 -5.99 -18.39 -12.35
C ASN A 35 -6.98 -17.72 -11.36
N ALA A 36 -6.98 -18.15 -10.10
CA ALA A 36 -7.83 -17.66 -9.02
C ALA A 36 -7.02 -17.17 -7.80
N GLN A 37 -5.69 -17.14 -7.89
CA GLN A 37 -4.80 -16.80 -6.77
C GLN A 37 -3.85 -15.67 -7.15
N CYS A 38 -3.32 -14.99 -6.15
CA CYS A 38 -2.22 -14.04 -6.29
C CYS A 38 -0.90 -14.79 -6.45
N VAL A 39 -0.10 -14.42 -7.45
CA VAL A 39 1.21 -15.05 -7.71
C VAL A 39 2.23 -14.84 -6.59
N VAL A 40 2.11 -13.73 -5.84
CA VAL A 40 3.09 -13.33 -4.81
C VAL A 40 2.81 -14.01 -3.49
N CYS A 41 1.55 -14.00 -3.05
CA CYS A 41 1.18 -14.46 -1.71
C CYS A 41 0.32 -15.74 -1.70
N GLY A 42 -0.07 -16.27 -2.85
CA GLY A 42 -0.88 -17.49 -2.98
C GLY A 42 -2.33 -17.37 -2.49
N GLN A 43 -2.75 -16.22 -1.97
CA GLN A 43 -4.12 -16.00 -1.51
C GLN A 43 -5.10 -15.95 -2.69
N GLN A 44 -6.36 -16.24 -2.42
CA GLN A 44 -7.45 -16.00 -3.37
C GLN A 44 -7.40 -14.56 -3.90
N TRP A 45 -7.54 -14.40 -5.22
CA TRP A 45 -7.56 -13.09 -5.86
C TRP A 45 -8.96 -12.44 -5.77
N PRO A 46 -9.07 -11.12 -5.50
CA PRO A 46 -7.97 -10.22 -5.12
C PRO A 46 -7.48 -10.48 -3.69
N CYS A 47 -6.16 -10.49 -3.52
CA CYS A 47 -5.56 -10.68 -2.19
C CYS A 47 -5.67 -9.40 -1.36
N LYS A 48 -5.49 -9.50 -0.04
CA LYS A 48 -5.60 -8.35 0.88
C LYS A 48 -4.72 -7.16 0.49
N ALA A 49 -3.51 -7.43 0.01
CA ALA A 49 -2.57 -6.39 -0.42
C ALA A 49 -3.09 -5.66 -1.67
N ALA A 50 -3.59 -6.39 -2.67
CA ALA A 50 -4.17 -5.81 -3.87
C ALA A 50 -5.40 -4.95 -3.53
N CYS A 51 -6.32 -5.44 -2.69
CA CYS A 51 -7.48 -4.66 -2.27
C CYS A 51 -7.10 -3.38 -1.52
N ALA A 52 -6.11 -3.45 -0.63
CA ALA A 52 -5.63 -2.27 0.09
C ALA A 52 -4.99 -1.24 -0.86
N ALA A 53 -4.27 -1.72 -1.87
CA ALA A 53 -3.64 -0.85 -2.87
C ALA A 53 -4.67 -0.19 -3.81
N GLU A 54 -5.68 -0.94 -4.28
CA GLU A 54 -6.82 -0.38 -5.03
C GLU A 54 -7.51 0.73 -4.22
N PHE A 55 -7.77 0.49 -2.94
CA PHE A 55 -8.37 1.48 -2.05
C PHE A 55 -7.52 2.76 -1.90
N VAL A 56 -6.20 2.62 -1.71
CA VAL A 56 -5.28 3.78 -1.60
C VAL A 56 -5.21 4.59 -2.90
N LEU A 57 -5.40 3.94 -4.04
CA LEU A 57 -5.35 4.57 -5.36
C LEU A 57 -6.71 5.07 -5.85
N GLU A 58 -7.80 4.75 -5.14
CA GLU A 58 -9.18 5.07 -5.52
C GLU A 58 -9.59 4.47 -6.88
N LEU A 59 -9.20 3.22 -7.13
CA LEU A 59 -9.50 2.45 -8.35
C LEU A 59 -10.72 1.53 -8.21
#